data_AF-A0A0W8F7P7-F1
#
_entry.id   AF-A0A0W8F7P7-F1
#
_cell.length_a   1.000
_cell.length_b   1.000
_cell.length_c   1.000
_cell.angle_alpha   90.00
_cell.angle_beta   90.00
_cell.angle_gamma   90.00
#
_symmetry.space_group_name_H-M   'P 1'
#
loop_
_entity.id
_entity.type
_entity.pdbx_description
1 polymer ?
#
loop_
_entity_poly.entity_id
_entity_poly.type
_entity_poly.pdbx_seq_one_letter_code
_entity_poly.pdbx_strand_id
1 'polypeptide(L)' 'MQRLSCERFPCHHPEQDCSLCFCPFYPCRDVRTGGFERDGSWCCENCQIVHQKDVAEMVLDGLLQGLPISQVWKSLEERL' A
#
# COMPACT_ATOMS: atom_id res chain seq x y z
N MET A 1 -9.78 -0.33 -13.94
CA MET A 1 -9.50 0.84 -14.81
C MET A 1 -7.99 0.86 -15.04
N GLN A 2 -7.49 0.37 -16.18
CA GLN A 2 -6.04 0.30 -16.44
C GLN A 2 -5.60 1.56 -17.19
N ARG A 3 -4.58 2.27 -16.69
CA ARG A 3 -3.93 3.36 -17.44
C ARG A 3 -2.89 2.77 -18.38
N LEU A 4 -3.37 2.18 -19.48
CA LEU A 4 -2.53 1.59 -20.54
C LEU A 4 -1.54 2.61 -21.15
N SER A 5 -1.78 3.91 -20.97
CA SER A 5 -0.88 4.98 -21.42
C SER A 5 0.28 5.28 -20.47
N CYS A 6 0.37 4.62 -19.31
CA CYS A 6 1.54 4.74 -18.45
C CYS A 6 2.71 3.96 -19.07
N GLU A 7 3.83 4.63 -19.36
CA GLU A 7 5.06 4.01 -19.89
C GLU A 7 5.62 2.90 -18.99
N ARG A 8 5.17 2.90 -17.73
CA ARG A 8 5.57 1.96 -16.70
C ARG A 8 4.41 1.04 -16.30
N PHE A 9 3.47 0.79 -17.20
CA PHE A 9 2.45 -0.24 -17.03
C PHE A 9 3.04 -1.62 -17.36
N PRO A 10 2.78 -2.70 -16.59
CA PRO A 10 1.89 -2.75 -15.43
C PRO A 10 2.51 -2.24 -14.11
N CYS A 11 3.84 -2.15 -14.00
CA CYS A 11 4.54 -1.74 -12.77
C CYS A 11 5.72 -0.78 -13.02
N HIS A 12 5.96 0.15 -12.09
CA HIS A 12 7.11 1.07 -12.12
C HIS A 12 8.47 0.39 -11.92
N HIS A 13 8.47 -0.68 -11.16
CA HIS A 13 9.63 -1.53 -10.90
C HIS A 13 9.21 -2.99 -11.06
N PRO A 14 9.99 -3.85 -11.75
CA PRO A 14 9.60 -5.25 -12.01
C PRO A 14 9.33 -6.07 -10.74
N GLU A 15 10.01 -5.74 -9.64
CA GLU A 15 9.93 -6.44 -8.36
C GLU A 15 8.74 -6.00 -7.50
N GLN A 16 7.99 -4.99 -7.91
CA GLN A 16 6.91 -4.37 -7.13
C GLN A 16 5.53 -4.75 -7.67
N ASP A 17 4.58 -4.98 -6.78
CA ASP A 17 3.16 -5.05 -7.09
C ASP A 17 2.56 -3.65 -7.15
N CYS A 18 2.07 -3.21 -8.32
CA CYS A 18 1.44 -1.90 -8.48
C CYS A 18 -0.10 -2.01 -8.62
N SER A 19 -0.72 -3.08 -8.13
CA SER A 19 -2.18 -3.29 -8.20
C SER A 19 -2.95 -2.21 -7.42
N LEU A 20 -2.33 -1.64 -6.40
CA LEU A 20 -2.84 -0.50 -5.63
C LEU A 20 -2.15 0.79 -6.08
N CYS A 21 -2.87 1.66 -6.80
CA CYS A 21 -2.34 2.95 -7.24
C CYS A 21 -2.03 3.92 -6.07
N PHE A 22 -2.71 3.74 -4.94
CA PHE A 22 -2.55 4.53 -3.73
C PHE A 22 -2.63 3.61 -2.51
N CYS A 23 -1.85 3.92 -1.47
CA CYS A 23 -1.93 3.19 -0.20
C CYS A 23 -3.23 3.55 0.52
N PRO A 24 -4.13 2.58 0.78
CA PRO A 24 -5.40 2.86 1.46
C PRO A 24 -5.21 3.16 2.95
N PHE A 25 -4.02 2.90 3.49
CA PHE A 25 -3.69 3.10 4.90
C PHE A 25 -3.13 4.48 5.20
N TYR A 26 -2.94 5.35 4.20
CA TYR A 26 -2.34 6.66 4.42
C TYR A 26 -3.27 7.59 5.24
N PRO A 27 -2.74 8.33 6.23
CA PRO A 27 -1.43 8.15 6.87
C PRO A 27 -1.48 7.02 7.91
N CYS A 28 -0.62 6.00 7.77
CA CYS A 28 -0.62 4.87 8.70
C CYS A 28 0.15 5.17 9.99
N ARG A 29 1.07 6.15 9.93
CA ARG A 29 1.92 6.59 11.06
C ARG A 29 2.78 5.48 11.68
N ASP A 30 3.06 4.43 10.91
CA ASP A 30 3.92 3.31 11.35
C ASP A 30 5.27 3.34 10.62
N VAL A 31 6.33 3.62 11.39
CA VAL A 31 7.71 3.73 10.89
C VAL A 31 8.28 2.39 10.40
N ARG A 32 7.73 1.24 10.84
CA ARG A 32 8.14 -0.10 10.36
C ARG A 32 7.88 -0.26 8.86
N THR A 33 6.91 0.48 8.33
CA THR A 33 6.60 0.45 6.89
C THR A 33 7.61 1.21 6.03
N GLY A 34 8.53 1.97 6.64
CA GLY A 34 9.45 2.89 5.97
C GLY A 34 8.95 4.34 5.88
N GLY A 35 7.73 4.63 6.36
CA GLY A 35 7.23 6.01 6.46
C GLY A 35 7.88 6.80 7.61
N PHE A 36 7.85 8.13 7.54
CA PHE A 36 8.43 9.02 8.54
C PHE A 36 7.72 10.39 8.56
N GLU A 37 7.88 11.14 9.65
CA GLU A 37 7.38 12.53 9.72
C GLU A 37 8.38 13.50 9.06
N ARG A 38 7.88 14.36 8.18
CA ARG A 38 8.64 15.42 7.52
C ARG A 38 7.83 16.70 7.55
N ASP A 39 8.38 17.75 8.15
CA ASP A 39 7.75 19.07 8.24
C ASP A 39 6.31 19.03 8.82
N GLY A 40 6.07 18.14 9.80
CA GLY A 40 4.76 17.95 10.44
C GLY A 40 3.74 17.15 9.62
N SER A 41 4.16 16.56 8.51
CA SER A 41 3.35 15.69 7.66
C SER A 41 3.95 14.28 7.56
N TRP A 42 3.08 13.27 7.58
CA TRP A 42 3.50 11.89 7.36
C TRP A 42 3.93 11.68 5.89
N CYS A 43 5.17 11.24 5.69
CA CYS A 43 5.76 10.98 4.40
C CYS A 43 5.90 9.47 4.19
N CYS A 44 5.37 8.97 3.07
CA CYS A 44 5.46 7.57 2.67
C CYS A 44 6.44 7.33 1.51
N GLU A 45 7.36 8.26 1.22
CA GLU A 45 8.25 8.13 0.04
C GLU A 45 9.11 6.86 0.05
N ASN A 46 9.47 6.36 1.24
CA ASN A 46 10.23 5.11 1.41
C ASN A 46 9.35 3.91 1.76
N CYS A 47 8.03 4.09 1.80
CA CYS A 47 7.09 3.03 2.17
C CYS A 47 6.86 2.08 0.98
N GLN A 48 7.13 0.79 1.19
CA GLN A 48 6.98 -0.24 0.15
C GLN A 48 5.91 -1.28 0.49
N ILE A 49 5.15 -1.08 1.57
CA ILE A 49 4.31 -2.14 2.14
C ILE A 49 3.22 -2.63 1.16
N VAL A 50 2.57 -1.71 0.45
CA VAL A 50 1.53 -2.05 -0.54
C VAL A 50 2.11 -2.53 -1.88
N HIS A 51 3.42 -2.43 -2.06
CA HIS A 51 4.11 -2.98 -3.23
C HIS A 51 4.54 -4.44 -3.02
N GLN A 52 4.38 -4.99 -1.82
CA GLN A 52 4.57 -6.41 -1.56
C GLN A 52 3.34 -7.17 -2.06
N LYS A 53 3.58 -8.20 -2.88
CA LYS A 53 2.52 -8.95 -3.55
C LYS A 53 1.51 -9.57 -2.58
N ASP A 54 1.98 -10.20 -1.52
CA ASP A 54 1.12 -10.83 -0.51
C ASP A 54 0.28 -9.81 0.26
N VAL A 55 0.83 -8.62 0.51
CA VAL A 55 0.09 -7.51 1.11
C VAL A 55 -0.96 -6.96 0.14
N ALA A 56 -0.60 -6.72 -1.13
CA ALA A 56 -1.53 -6.22 -2.12
C ALA A 56 -2.73 -7.15 -2.31
N GLU A 57 -2.48 -8.46 -2.41
CA GLU A 57 -3.52 -9.50 -2.48
C GLU A 57 -4.42 -9.48 -1.24
N MET A 58 -3.84 -9.49 -0.03
CA MET A 58 -4.59 -9.42 1.23
C MET A 58 -5.50 -8.18 1.30
N VAL A 59 -5.00 -7.03 0.84
CA VAL A 59 -5.76 -5.77 0.85
C VAL A 59 -6.92 -5.81 -0.13
N LEU A 60 -6.69 -6.29 -1.35
CA LEU A 60 -7.72 -6.43 -2.36
C LEU A 60 -8.81 -7.43 -1.93
N ASP A 61 -8.42 -8.55 -1.33
CA ASP A 61 -9.37 -9.54 -0.82
C ASP A 61 -10.23 -8.97 0.31
N GLY A 62 -9.63 -8.24 1.25
CA GLY A 62 -10.37 -7.58 2.33
C GLY A 62 -11.37 -6.55 1.79
N LEU A 63 -10.96 -5.76 0.80
CA LEU A 63 -11.82 -4.79 0.13
C LEU A 63 -12.99 -5.45 -0.62
N LEU A 64 -12.73 -6.55 -1.34
CA LEU A 64 -13.76 -7.31 -2.06
C LEU A 64 -14.77 -7.95 -1.10
N GLN A 65 -14.33 -8.34 0.10
CA GLN A 65 -15.19 -8.84 1.17
C GLN A 65 -15.96 -7.72 1.90
N GLY A 66 -15.74 -6.45 1.54
CA GLY A 66 -16.38 -5.31 2.18
C GLY A 66 -15.86 -5.01 3.59
N LEU A 67 -14.66 -5.48 3.93
CA LEU A 67 -14.05 -5.19 5.22
C LEU A 67 -13.66 -3.70 5.30
N PRO A 68 -13.82 -3.06 6.47
CA PRO A 68 -13.29 -1.74 6.70
C PRO A 68 -11.76 -1.73 6.55
N ILE A 69 -11.21 -0.68 5.95
CA ILE A 69 -9.75 -0.49 5.80
C ILE A 69 -9.04 -0.56 7.16
N SER A 70 -9.65 -0.06 8.23
CA SER A 70 -9.09 -0.14 9.58
C SER A 70 -8.92 -1.59 10.07
N GLN A 71 -9.82 -2.49 9.69
CA GLN A 71 -9.71 -3.90 10.02
C GLN A 71 -8.60 -4.58 9.21
N VAL A 72 -8.53 -4.30 7.91
CA VAL A 72 -7.46 -4.82 7.03
C VAL A 72 -6.09 -4.33 7.51
N TRP A 73 -5.98 -3.06 7.92
CA TRP A 73 -4.77 -2.50 8.50
C TRP A 73 -4.36 -3.24 9.77
N LYS A 74 -5.30 -3.48 10.70
CA LYS A 74 -5.00 -4.20 11.94
C LYS A 74 -4.40 -5.58 11.68
N SER A 75 -4.96 -6.33 10.72
CA SER A 75 -4.42 -7.64 10.33
C SER A 75 -3.02 -7.57 9.72
N LEU A 76 -2.69 -6.47 9.02
CA LEU A 76 -1.35 -6.23 8.51
C LEU A 76 -0.38 -5.81 9.62
N GLU A 77 -0.80 -4.90 10.49
CA GLU A 77 0.00 -4.31 11.57
C GLU A 77 0.53 -5.34 12.56
N GLU A 78 -0.26 -6.39 12.82
CA GLU A 78 0.12 -7.54 13.65
C GLU A 78 1.24 -8.39 13.02
N ARG A 79 1.51 -8.23 11.71
CA ARG A 79 2.52 -8.97 10.93
C ARG A 79 3.77 -8.13 10.61
N LEU A 80 3.76 -6.82 10.91
CA LEU A 80 4.87 -5.87 10.65
C LEU A 80 6.00 -5.99 11.67
#